data_AF-A0A2L2YY41-F1
#
_entry.id   AF-A0A2L2YY41-F1
#
_cell.length_a   1.000
_cell.length_b   1.000
_cell.length_c   1.000
_cell.angle_alpha   90.00
_cell.angle_beta   90.00
_cell.angle_gamma   90.00
#
_symmetry.space_group_name_H-M   'P 1'
#
loop_
_entity.id
_entity.type
_entity.pdbx_description
1 polymer ?
#
loop_
_entity_poly.entity_id
_entity_poly.type
_entity_poly.pdbx_seq_one_letter_code
_entity_poly.pdbx_strand_id
1 'polypeptide(L)'
;GIIPTFEGKFRELEHTAHNLNDKSRMKICMSSCHSLTIIDNELRGDPMDLKMFQATKWELEEPGNDTTKFDVLIPTVVRPTTETLPLCNGVESGDIMNPPYEVGIIRLFPFSS
;
A
#
# COMPACT_ATOMS: atom_id res chain seq x y z
N GLY A 1 15.75 -0.83 -8.37
CA GLY A 1 15.26 -2.03 -9.07
C GLY A 1 15.13 -3.16 -8.07
N ILE A 2 14.35 -4.17 -8.41
CA ILE A 2 13.98 -5.31 -7.57
C ILE A 2 14.54 -6.56 -8.22
N ILE A 3 15.18 -7.44 -7.46
CA ILE A 3 15.69 -8.73 -7.97
C ILE A 3 14.87 -9.83 -7.30
N PRO A 4 13.82 -10.36 -7.97
CA PRO A 4 12.99 -11.41 -7.39
C PRO A 4 13.78 -12.70 -7.23
N THR A 5 13.48 -13.47 -6.20
CA THR A 5 13.99 -14.82 -6.02
C THR A 5 12.90 -15.85 -6.29
N PHE A 6 13.22 -16.91 -7.02
CA PHE A 6 12.34 -18.06 -7.22
C PHE A 6 13.15 -19.34 -7.16
N GLU A 7 12.70 -20.31 -6.36
CA GLU A 7 13.41 -21.59 -6.15
C GLU A 7 14.90 -21.42 -5.79
N GLY A 8 15.20 -20.44 -4.92
CA GLY A 8 16.57 -20.17 -4.47
C GLY A 8 17.49 -19.50 -5.50
N LYS A 9 16.96 -19.07 -6.65
CA LYS A 9 17.73 -18.36 -7.68
C LYS A 9 17.23 -16.93 -7.85
N PHE A 10 18.16 -16.00 -8.08
CA PHE A 10 17.84 -14.64 -8.51
C PHE A 10 17.32 -14.65 -9.96
N ARG A 11 16.28 -13.87 -10.20
CA ARG A 11 15.74 -13.59 -11.54
C ARG A 11 16.35 -12.29 -12.10
N GLU A 12 15.90 -11.92 -13.29
CA GLU A 12 16.26 -10.64 -13.90
C GLU A 12 15.79 -9.44 -13.05
N LEU A 13 16.52 -8.34 -13.21
CA LEU A 13 16.23 -7.07 -12.54
C LEU A 13 14.90 -6.50 -13.06
N GLU A 14 13.92 -6.43 -12.17
CA GLU A 14 12.72 -5.65 -12.41
C GLU A 14 13.01 -4.19 -12.06
N HIS A 15 12.99 -3.31 -13.05
CA HIS A 15 13.28 -1.91 -12.83
C HIS A 15 12.16 -1.18 -12.09
N THR A 16 10.93 -1.70 -12.16
CA THR A 16 9.76 -0.96 -11.67
C THR A 16 8.84 -1.79 -10.77
N ALA A 17 8.59 -1.30 -9.55
CA ALA A 17 7.82 -2.03 -8.56
C ALA A 17 6.36 -2.25 -8.96
N HIS A 18 5.74 -1.33 -9.71
CA HIS A 18 4.36 -1.48 -10.17
C HIS A 18 4.13 -2.67 -11.12
N ASN A 19 5.17 -3.18 -11.78
CA ASN A 19 5.09 -4.37 -12.64
C ASN A 19 4.94 -5.67 -11.85
N LEU A 20 5.22 -5.65 -10.54
CA LEU A 20 4.96 -6.78 -9.67
C LEU A 20 3.46 -6.98 -9.49
N ASN A 21 3.04 -8.23 -9.35
CA ASN A 21 1.68 -8.55 -8.94
C ASN A 21 1.37 -7.89 -7.58
N ASP A 22 0.20 -7.23 -7.46
CA ASP A 22 -0.24 -6.56 -6.23
C ASP A 22 -0.35 -7.52 -5.04
N LYS A 23 -0.66 -8.79 -5.28
CA LYS A 23 -0.72 -9.82 -4.24
C LYS A 23 0.65 -10.45 -3.93
N SER A 24 1.73 -9.98 -4.56
CA SER A 24 3.07 -10.49 -4.27
C SER A 24 3.56 -9.96 -2.92
N ARG A 25 4.18 -10.84 -2.12
CA ARG A 25 4.76 -10.46 -0.82
C ARG A 25 5.74 -9.29 -0.93
N MET A 26 6.51 -9.22 -2.02
CA MET A 26 7.48 -8.15 -2.24
C MET A 26 6.78 -6.79 -2.37
N LYS A 27 5.74 -6.68 -3.19
CA LYS A 27 5.01 -5.42 -3.38
C LYS A 27 4.27 -4.99 -2.11
N ILE A 28 3.67 -5.95 -1.40
CA ILE A 28 3.02 -5.72 -0.10
C ILE A 28 4.03 -5.20 0.93
N CYS A 29 5.23 -5.78 1.02
CA CYS A 29 6.28 -5.27 1.90
C CYS A 29 6.66 -3.84 1.50
N MET A 30 6.92 -3.60 0.21
CA MET A 30 7.24 -2.28 -0.33
C MET A 30 6.14 -1.23 -0.16
N SER A 31 4.89 -1.62 0.07
CA SER A 31 3.81 -0.67 0.39
C SER A 31 3.60 -0.49 1.89
N SER A 32 3.98 -1.45 2.75
CA SER A 32 3.60 -1.45 4.18
C SER A 32 4.74 -1.31 5.18
N CYS A 33 6.01 -1.52 4.81
CA CYS A 33 7.11 -1.61 5.79
C CYS A 33 7.77 -0.29 6.21
N HIS A 34 7.18 0.85 5.86
CA HIS A 34 7.79 2.18 5.97
C HIS A 34 7.04 3.00 6.99
N SER A 35 7.73 3.89 7.70
CA SER A 35 7.08 4.82 8.63
C SER A 35 6.67 6.10 7.88
N LEU A 36 5.77 5.97 6.91
CA LEU A 36 5.20 7.09 6.16
C LEU A 36 3.91 7.57 6.81
N THR A 37 3.61 8.86 6.66
CA THR A 37 2.41 9.51 7.20
C THR A 37 1.91 10.59 6.25
N ILE A 38 0.65 11.03 6.39
CA ILE A 38 0.05 12.08 5.58
C ILE A 38 -0.02 13.37 6.40
N ILE A 39 0.64 14.42 5.93
CA ILE A 39 0.60 15.76 6.54
C ILE A 39 0.21 16.75 5.45
N ASP A 40 -0.79 17.59 5.71
CA ASP A 40 -1.32 18.55 4.73
C ASP A 40 -1.74 17.89 3.40
N ASN A 41 -2.31 16.68 3.49
CA ASN A 41 -2.72 15.87 2.34
C ASN A 41 -1.55 15.44 1.42
N GLU A 42 -0.31 15.47 1.92
CA GLU A 42 0.89 14.99 1.25
C GLU A 42 1.55 13.85 2.02
N LEU A 43 2.05 12.84 1.31
CA LEU A 43 2.83 11.77 1.89
C LEU A 43 4.20 12.28 2.37
N ARG A 44 4.53 12.01 3.64
CA ARG A 44 5.76 12.44 4.33
C ARG A 44 6.46 11.24 4.97
N GLY A 45 7.78 11.35 5.08
CA GLY A 45 8.65 10.36 5.70
C GLY A 45 10.07 10.44 5.14
N ASP A 46 10.83 9.36 5.28
CA ASP A 46 12.18 9.29 4.73
C ASP A 46 12.16 9.39 3.18
N PRO A 47 13.06 10.17 2.55
CA PRO A 47 13.07 10.33 1.08
C PRO A 47 13.25 9.03 0.29
N MET A 48 13.92 8.03 0.86
CA MET A 48 14.08 6.70 0.24
C MET A 48 12.79 5.90 0.36
N ASP A 49 12.16 5.92 1.55
CA ASP A 49 10.87 5.28 1.79
C ASP A 49 9.77 5.85 0.89
N LEU A 50 9.73 7.17 0.73
CA LEU A 50 8.79 7.85 -0.17
C LEU A 50 8.93 7.34 -1.61
N LYS A 51 10.15 7.24 -2.12
CA LYS A 51 10.41 6.73 -3.48
C LYS A 51 10.05 5.25 -3.60
N MET A 52 10.31 4.46 -2.56
CA MET A 52 9.98 3.04 -2.55
C MET A 52 8.46 2.83 -2.62
N PHE A 53 7.70 3.55 -1.77
CA PHE A 53 6.25 3.50 -1.75
C PHE A 53 5.65 4.00 -3.06
N GLN A 54 6.05 5.17 -3.55
CA GLN A 54 5.55 5.75 -4.81
C GLN A 54 5.79 4.81 -6.01
N ALA A 55 6.91 4.07 -6.04
CA ALA A 55 7.19 3.13 -7.12
C ALA A 55 6.16 1.98 -7.20
N THR A 56 5.47 1.67 -6.10
CA THR A 56 4.45 0.60 -6.06
C THR A 56 3.15 0.99 -6.74
N LYS A 57 2.87 2.30 -6.89
CA LYS A 57 1.54 2.85 -7.26
C LYS A 57 0.43 2.35 -6.34
N TRP A 58 0.70 2.31 -5.05
CA TRP A 58 -0.31 2.10 -4.02
C TRP A 58 -0.65 3.41 -3.34
N GLU A 59 -1.83 3.47 -2.76
CA GLU A 59 -2.32 4.58 -1.95
C GLU A 59 -2.24 4.19 -0.48
N LEU A 60 -1.90 5.16 0.36
CA LEU A 60 -1.89 5.04 1.81
C LEU A 60 -3.03 5.90 2.35
N GLU A 61 -3.81 5.36 3.27
CA GLU A 61 -4.92 6.02 3.95
C GLU A 61 -4.68 5.90 5.45
N GLU A 62 -4.58 7.05 6.12
CA GLU A 62 -4.51 7.10 7.58
C GLU A 62 -5.89 7.37 8.18
N PRO A 63 -6.18 6.84 9.38
CA PRO A 63 -7.40 7.18 10.10
C PRO A 63 -7.46 8.70 10.32
N GLY A 64 -8.54 9.34 9.86
CA GLY A 64 -8.74 10.78 10.04
C GLY A 64 -8.90 11.18 11.52
N ASN A 65 -8.72 12.47 11.82
CA ASN A 65 -8.88 13.08 13.15
C ASN A 65 -10.33 13.08 13.69
N ASP A 66 -11.27 12.34 13.08
CA ASP A 66 -12.67 12.32 13.49
C ASP A 66 -12.81 11.68 14.88
N THR A 67 -12.83 12.55 15.90
CA THR A 67 -13.07 12.28 17.32
C THR A 67 -14.48 11.75 17.61
N THR A 68 -15.18 11.17 16.65
CA THR A 68 -16.53 10.60 16.85
C THR A 68 -16.52 9.07 16.83
N LYS A 69 -15.38 8.46 16.48
CA LYS A 69 -15.21 7.00 16.33
C LYS A 69 -14.24 6.39 17.35
N PHE A 70 -14.26 6.88 18.58
CA PHE A 70 -13.34 6.47 19.66
C PHE A 70 -13.37 4.97 20.02
N ASP A 71 -14.33 4.19 19.50
CA ASP A 71 -14.48 2.76 19.78
C ASP A 71 -13.97 1.85 18.64
N VAL A 72 -13.52 2.42 17.51
CA VAL A 72 -13.00 1.65 16.37
C VAL A 72 -11.53 2.01 16.13
N LEU A 73 -10.64 1.06 16.43
CA LEU A 73 -9.23 1.12 16.01
C LEU A 73 -9.17 1.00 14.49
N ILE A 74 -9.27 2.11 13.77
CA ILE A 74 -9.08 2.15 12.32
C ILE A 74 -7.56 2.17 12.06
N PRO A 75 -6.97 1.10 11.49
CA PRO A 75 -5.54 1.10 11.17
C PRO A 75 -5.25 1.97 9.94
N THR A 76 -3.99 2.35 9.75
CA THR A 76 -3.52 2.82 8.44
C THR A 76 -3.69 1.71 7.42
N VAL A 77 -4.23 2.02 6.25
CA VAL A 77 -4.51 1.07 5.16
C VAL A 77 -3.66 1.43 3.95
N VAL A 78 -3.12 0.42 3.28
CA VAL A 78 -2.51 0.58 1.96
C VAL A 78 -3.22 -0.30 0.94
N ARG A 79 -3.44 0.24 -0.26
CA ARG A 79 -4.19 -0.45 -1.33
C ARG A 79 -3.70 -0.05 -2.72
N PRO A 80 -3.82 -0.90 -3.74
CA PRO A 80 -3.51 -0.53 -5.12
C PRO A 80 -4.33 0.70 -5.57
N THR A 81 -3.75 1.61 -6.35
CA THR A 81 -4.49 2.74 -6.96
C THR A 81 -5.61 2.23 -7.86
N THR A 82 -6.78 2.87 -7.78
CA THR A 82 -8.03 2.49 -8.49
C THR A 82 -7.95 2.61 -10.02
N GLU A 83 -6.85 3.04 -10.63
CA GLU A 83 -6.71 3.03 -12.09
C GLU A 83 -6.75 1.60 -12.71
N THR A 84 -6.59 0.56 -11.89
CA THR A 84 -6.71 -0.85 -12.29
C THR A 84 -8.04 -1.52 -11.94
N LEU A 85 -9.00 -0.81 -11.34
CA LEU A 85 -10.36 -1.31 -11.08
C LEU A 85 -11.37 -0.19 -11.38
N PRO A 86 -12.35 -0.38 -12.28
CA PRO A 86 -13.26 0.69 -12.67
C PRO A 86 -13.89 1.34 -11.44
N LEU A 87 -13.72 2.67 -11.38
CA LEU A 87 -14.26 3.56 -10.34
C LEU A 87 -15.67 3.16 -9.92
N CYS A 88 -15.87 3.05 -8.62
CA CYS A 88 -17.17 2.91 -8.00
C CYS A 88 -18.02 4.18 -8.23
N ASN A 89 -18.68 4.28 -9.37
CA ASN A 89 -19.77 5.23 -9.60
C ASN A 89 -21.04 4.45 -9.93
N GLY A 90 -21.97 4.42 -8.98
CA GLY A 90 -23.34 3.95 -9.20
C GLY A 90 -23.56 2.51 -8.79
N VAL A 91 -24.48 2.34 -7.85
CA VAL A 91 -25.27 1.11 -7.68
C VAL A 91 -25.70 0.64 -9.06
N GLU A 92 -25.16 -0.48 -9.59
CA GLU A 92 -25.85 -1.53 -10.38
C GLU A 92 -24.96 -2.80 -10.45
N SER A 93 -25.46 -3.89 -9.87
CA SER A 93 -25.24 -5.29 -10.28
C SER A 93 -23.83 -5.90 -10.24
N GLY A 94 -23.56 -6.77 -9.24
CA GLY A 94 -22.86 -8.04 -9.53
C GLY A 94 -21.82 -8.57 -8.55
N ASP A 95 -20.94 -7.75 -7.96
CA ASP A 95 -19.73 -8.27 -7.27
C ASP A 95 -19.57 -7.74 -5.83
N ILE A 96 -20.59 -7.96 -4.98
CA ILE A 96 -20.50 -7.74 -3.52
C ILE A 96 -19.50 -8.72 -2.86
N MET A 97 -19.00 -9.71 -3.60
CA MET A 97 -18.23 -10.84 -3.06
C MET A 97 -16.71 -10.65 -3.05
N ASN A 98 -16.17 -9.62 -3.69
CA ASN A 98 -14.72 -9.34 -3.68
C ASN A 98 -14.46 -7.89 -3.28
N PRO A 99 -14.31 -7.60 -1.97
CA PRO A 99 -13.82 -6.29 -1.55
C PRO A 99 -12.49 -5.97 -2.25
N PRO A 100 -12.17 -4.69 -2.52
CA PRO A 100 -10.87 -4.31 -3.05
C PRO A 100 -9.75 -4.90 -2.17
N TYR A 101 -8.63 -5.26 -2.79
CA TYR A 101 -7.52 -5.84 -2.06
C TYR A 101 -6.81 -4.76 -1.24
N GLU A 102 -6.84 -4.89 0.08
CA GLU A 102 -6.32 -3.89 1.01
C GLU A 102 -5.46 -4.56 2.07
N VAL A 103 -4.48 -3.81 2.60
CA VAL A 103 -3.58 -4.27 3.67
C VAL A 103 -3.62 -3.24 4.80
N GLY A 104 -4.16 -3.66 5.96
CA GLY A 104 -4.15 -2.86 7.18
C GLY A 104 -2.85 -3.02 7.97
N ILE A 105 -2.25 -1.91 8.37
CA ILE A 105 -1.02 -1.88 9.16
C ILE A 105 -1.40 -1.79 10.64
N ILE A 106 -1.26 -2.91 11.36
CA ILE A 106 -1.63 -3.00 12.78
C ILE A 106 -0.53 -2.47 13.70
N ARG A 107 0.74 -2.60 13.27
CA ARG A 107 1.91 -2.11 14.00
C ARG A 107 2.99 -1.70 13.01
N LEU A 108 3.59 -0.56 13.29
CA LEU A 108 4.83 -0.12 12.64
C LEU A 108 5.97 -0.23 13.65
N PHE A 109 7.09 -0.76 13.19
CA PHE A 109 8.34 -0.72 13.93
C PHE A 109 9.25 0.26 13.18
N PRO A 110 9.45 1.48 13.69
CA PRO A 110 10.33 2.43 13.04
C PRO A 110 11.75 1.85 13.04
N PHE A 111 12.40 1.85 11.87
CA PHE A 111 13.82 1.53 11.80
C PHE A 111 14.61 2.74 12.33
N SER A 112 15.27 2.58 13.47
CA SER A 112 16.31 3.52 13.91
C SER A 112 17.60 3.19 13.15
N SER A 113 18.17 4.15 12.44
CA SER A 113 19.53 4.07 11.89
C SER A 113 20.58 4.43 12.93
#